data_AF-A0A3B0P8F5-F1
#
_entry.id   AF-A0A3B0P8F5-F1
#
_cell.length_a   1.000
_cell.length_b   1.000
_cell.length_c   1.000
_cell.angle_alpha   90.00
_cell.angle_beta   90.00
_cell.angle_gamma   90.00
#
_symmetry.space_group_name_H-M   'P 1'
#
loop_
_entity.id
_entity.type
_entity.pdbx_description
1 polymer ?
#
loop_
_entity_poly.entity_id
_entity_poly.type
_entity_poly.pdbx_seq_one_letter_code
_entity_poly.pdbx_strand_id
1 'polypeptide(L)'
;MEELQKNGYKGYTKKEGLLYDKKIAKLQKNLGGIRKLASNAQMPNVMIVASPIEDEIAIREAKRKGLKVFAIHDTNSNPDLSDFVIPANDDTAKSITLIITILADAIASARGGKQLFAFKSNEEIVLPEDPRAAENKEKRLARYNQNSEAQPKEAKEQKENK
;
A
#
# COMPACT_ATOMS: atom_id res chain seq x y z
N MET A 1 7.86 23.70 -4.36
CA MET A 1 8.94 22.72 -4.08
C MET A 1 9.27 21.88 -5.31
N GLU A 2 8.30 21.25 -5.99
CA GLU A 2 8.58 20.52 -7.25
C GLU A 2 9.14 21.43 -8.35
N GLU A 3 8.70 22.69 -8.43
CA GLU A 3 9.30 23.69 -9.34
C GLU A 3 10.74 24.06 -8.98
N LEU A 4 11.07 24.07 -7.69
CA LEU A 4 12.46 24.30 -7.23
C LEU A 4 13.36 23.14 -7.64
N GLN A 5 12.85 21.90 -7.58
CA GLN A 5 13.53 20.72 -8.07
C GLN A 5 13.73 20.76 -9.59
N LYS A 6 12.70 21.11 -10.36
CA LYS A 6 12.80 21.28 -11.83
C LYS A 6 13.80 22.35 -12.24
N ASN A 7 13.92 23.42 -11.46
CA ASN A 7 14.88 24.49 -11.69
C ASN A 7 16.27 24.20 -11.10
N GLY A 8 16.53 22.98 -10.62
CA GLY A 8 17.85 22.56 -10.10
C GLY A 8 18.30 23.32 -8.86
N TYR A 9 17.35 23.80 -8.04
CA TYR A 9 17.63 24.55 -6.81
C TYR A 9 18.47 25.83 -7.03
N LYS A 10 18.28 26.52 -8.16
CA LYS A 10 18.90 27.83 -8.41
C LYS A 10 18.67 28.78 -7.22
N GLY A 11 19.76 29.35 -6.69
CA GLY A 11 19.72 30.25 -5.54
C GLY A 11 19.87 29.56 -4.17
N TYR A 12 19.97 28.24 -4.12
CA TYR A 12 20.16 27.47 -2.88
C TYR A 12 21.49 26.72 -2.88
N THR A 13 22.00 26.43 -1.70
CA THR A 13 23.20 25.59 -1.55
C THR A 13 22.91 24.12 -1.87
N LYS A 14 23.94 23.35 -2.22
CA LYS A 14 23.81 21.88 -2.44
C LYS A 14 23.20 21.15 -1.23
N LYS A 15 23.48 21.63 -0.02
CA LYS A 15 22.95 21.07 1.23
C LYS A 15 21.44 21.31 1.35
N GLU A 16 20.98 22.51 1.02
CA GLU A 16 19.55 22.86 1.05
C GLU A 16 18.78 22.16 -0.07
N GLY A 17 19.35 22.10 -1.28
CA GLY A 17 18.78 21.31 -2.38
C GLY A 17 18.54 19.86 -1.99
N LEU A 18 19.53 19.20 -1.36
CA LEU A 18 19.39 17.84 -0.85
C LEU A 18 18.30 17.72 0.23
N LEU A 19 18.15 18.72 1.10
CA LEU A 19 17.10 18.73 2.11
C LEU A 19 15.71 18.83 1.48
N TYR A 20 15.56 19.64 0.43
CA TYR A 20 14.34 19.74 -0.35
C TYR A 20 14.02 18.44 -1.08
N ASP A 21 15.00 17.79 -1.70
CA ASP A 21 14.81 16.48 -2.34
C ASP A 21 14.28 15.45 -1.35
N LYS A 22 14.89 15.35 -0.16
CA LYS A 22 14.42 14.46 0.91
C LYS A 22 12.98 14.78 1.33
N LYS A 23 12.64 16.07 1.41
CA LYS A 23 11.29 16.51 1.78
C LYS A 23 10.28 16.19 0.68
N ILE A 24 10.62 16.42 -0.58
CA ILE A 24 9.77 16.07 -1.75
C ILE A 24 9.54 14.57 -1.79
N ALA A 25 10.60 13.75 -1.65
CA ALA A 25 10.49 12.29 -1.63
C ALA A 25 9.57 11.79 -0.51
N LYS A 26 9.69 12.35 0.71
CA LYS A 26 8.81 12.02 1.84
C LYS A 26 7.35 12.40 1.56
N LEU A 27 7.11 13.59 0.99
CA LEU A 27 5.77 14.05 0.64
C LEU A 27 5.15 13.21 -0.47
N GLN A 28 5.90 12.88 -1.53
CA GLN A 28 5.42 12.03 -2.61
C GLN A 28 5.07 10.63 -2.10
N LYS A 29 5.89 10.06 -1.21
CA LYS A 29 5.61 8.76 -0.59
C LYS A 29 4.30 8.77 0.21
N ASN A 30 4.06 9.82 1.00
CA ASN A 30 2.93 9.84 1.95
C ASN A 30 1.64 10.39 1.34
N LEU A 31 1.72 11.36 0.42
CA LEU A 31 0.57 12.13 -0.07
C LEU A 31 0.38 12.03 -1.59
N GLY A 32 1.26 11.31 -2.31
CA GLY A 32 1.19 11.20 -3.76
C GLY A 32 -0.13 10.60 -4.26
N GLY A 33 -0.68 9.62 -3.54
CA GLY A 33 -1.94 8.96 -3.90
C GLY A 33 -3.16 9.87 -3.89
N ILE A 34 -3.23 10.82 -2.94
CA ILE A 34 -4.38 11.72 -2.78
C ILE A 34 -4.24 13.04 -3.55
N ARG A 35 -3.09 13.29 -4.20
CA ARG A 35 -2.84 14.53 -4.96
C ARG A 35 -3.91 14.79 -6.02
N LYS A 36 -4.35 13.74 -6.73
CA LYS A 36 -5.39 13.84 -7.76
C LYS A 36 -6.78 14.12 -7.15
N LEU A 37 -7.06 13.58 -5.96
CA LEU A 37 -8.31 13.84 -5.24
C LEU A 37 -8.42 15.31 -4.82
N ALA A 38 -7.33 15.89 -4.30
CA ALA A 38 -7.28 17.30 -3.93
C ALA A 38 -7.46 18.26 -5.12
N SER A 39 -7.07 17.83 -6.33
CA SER A 39 -7.10 18.68 -7.53
C SER A 39 -8.49 18.78 -8.17
N ASN A 40 -9.34 17.75 -8.00
CA ASN A 40 -10.62 17.66 -8.71
C ASN A 40 -11.82 18.15 -7.90
N ALA A 41 -11.61 18.77 -6.72
CA ALA A 41 -12.59 19.36 -5.79
C ALA A 41 -13.77 18.47 -5.32
N GLN A 42 -14.01 17.33 -5.97
CA GLN A 42 -15.08 16.40 -5.64
C GLN A 42 -14.58 15.40 -4.61
N MET A 43 -15.21 15.42 -3.43
CA MET A 43 -15.01 14.40 -2.42
C MET A 43 -15.46 13.04 -2.99
N PRO A 44 -14.69 11.95 -2.77
CA PRO A 44 -15.16 10.63 -3.16
C PRO A 44 -16.48 10.29 -2.47
N ASN A 45 -17.28 9.42 -3.08
CA ASN A 45 -18.52 8.92 -2.50
C ASN A 45 -18.34 7.57 -1.80
N VAL A 46 -17.24 6.87 -2.11
CA VAL A 46 -16.95 5.51 -1.67
C VAL A 46 -15.49 5.39 -1.24
N MET A 47 -15.24 4.61 -0.19
CA MET A 47 -13.91 4.18 0.25
C MET A 47 -13.85 2.65 0.27
N ILE A 48 -12.76 2.10 -0.28
CA ILE A 48 -12.46 0.67 -0.25
C ILE A 48 -11.32 0.45 0.75
N VAL A 49 -11.48 -0.49 1.68
CA VAL A 49 -10.52 -0.78 2.76
C VAL A 49 -10.09 -2.24 2.70
N ALA A 50 -8.79 -2.48 2.81
CA ALA A 50 -8.22 -3.83 2.76
C ALA A 50 -8.24 -4.53 4.13
N SER A 51 -7.93 -3.81 5.22
CA SER A 51 -8.01 -4.37 6.57
C SER A 51 -8.70 -3.40 7.54
N PRO A 52 -9.96 -3.66 7.94
CA PRO A 52 -10.71 -2.84 8.89
C PRO A 52 -10.06 -2.68 10.26
N ILE A 53 -9.25 -3.66 10.68
CA ILE A 53 -8.58 -3.65 11.98
C ILE A 53 -7.43 -2.62 11.95
N GLU A 54 -6.62 -2.63 10.89
CA GLU A 54 -5.50 -1.69 10.75
C GLU A 54 -5.98 -0.27 10.42
N ASP A 55 -7.06 -0.15 9.64
CA ASP A 55 -7.56 1.13 9.09
C ASP A 55 -8.81 1.68 9.82
N GLU A 56 -9.04 1.30 11.08
CA GLU A 56 -10.25 1.68 11.82
C GLU A 56 -10.46 3.21 11.88
N ILE A 57 -9.38 3.97 12.05
CA ILE A 57 -9.44 5.44 12.09
C ILE A 57 -9.95 5.99 10.76
N ALA A 58 -9.45 5.47 9.64
CA ALA A 58 -9.89 5.89 8.31
C ALA A 58 -11.37 5.59 8.09
N ILE A 59 -11.84 4.41 8.51
CA ILE A 59 -13.26 4.03 8.44
C ILE A 59 -14.14 5.00 9.23
N ARG A 60 -13.74 5.35 10.46
CA ARG A 60 -14.49 6.29 11.30
C ARG A 60 -14.54 7.69 10.68
N GLU A 61 -13.44 8.17 10.14
CA GLU A 61 -13.39 9.46 9.44
C GLU A 61 -14.27 9.45 8.18
N ALA A 62 -14.21 8.36 7.40
CA ALA A 62 -15.01 8.19 6.20
C ALA A 62 -16.51 8.22 6.52
N LYS A 63 -16.93 7.47 7.56
CA LYS A 63 -18.32 7.48 8.04
C LYS A 63 -18.78 8.88 8.48
N ARG A 64 -17.94 9.63 9.20
CA ARG A 64 -18.24 11.03 9.60
C ARG A 64 -18.40 11.96 8.39
N LYS A 65 -17.67 11.69 7.31
CA LYS A 65 -17.77 12.44 6.05
C LYS A 65 -18.89 11.95 5.13
N GLY A 66 -19.63 10.92 5.52
CA GLY A 66 -20.74 10.36 4.74
C GLY A 66 -20.31 9.48 3.56
N LEU A 67 -19.07 9.01 3.56
CA LEU A 67 -18.58 8.04 2.57
C LEU A 67 -19.15 6.65 2.83
N LYS A 68 -19.49 5.92 1.77
CA LYS A 68 -19.81 4.49 1.86
C LYS A 68 -18.54 3.65 1.92
N VAL A 69 -18.47 2.73 2.88
CA VAL A 69 -17.29 1.91 3.14
C VAL A 69 -17.51 0.49 2.64
N PHE A 70 -16.68 0.07 1.69
CA PHE A 70 -16.54 -1.33 1.26
C PHE A 70 -15.27 -1.87 1.90
N ALA A 71 -15.34 -2.97 2.63
CA ALA A 71 -14.15 -3.51 3.26
C ALA A 71 -14.06 -5.03 3.16
N ILE A 72 -12.81 -5.50 3.08
CA ILE A 72 -12.48 -6.91 3.15
C ILE A 72 -12.42 -7.29 4.64
N HIS A 73 -13.22 -8.27 5.04
CA HIS A 73 -13.30 -8.72 6.43
C HIS A 73 -12.79 -10.16 6.53
N ASP A 74 -11.81 -10.37 7.39
CA ASP A 74 -11.42 -11.70 7.86
C ASP A 74 -12.12 -12.04 9.20
N THR A 75 -11.95 -13.26 9.67
CA THR A 75 -12.58 -13.85 10.86
C THR A 75 -12.47 -13.04 12.15
N ASN A 76 -11.45 -12.19 12.27
CA ASN A 76 -11.16 -11.38 13.46
C ASN A 76 -11.75 -9.95 13.41
N SER A 77 -12.39 -9.57 12.31
CA SER A 77 -12.82 -8.19 12.05
C SER A 77 -14.33 -7.99 12.23
N ASN A 78 -14.75 -6.86 12.80
CA ASN A 78 -16.18 -6.57 13.04
C ASN A 78 -16.87 -6.00 11.78
N PRO A 79 -17.82 -6.71 11.14
CA PRO A 79 -18.50 -6.28 9.92
C PRO A 79 -19.34 -4.99 10.06
N ASP A 80 -19.78 -4.64 11.28
CA ASP A 80 -20.60 -3.44 11.54
C ASP A 80 -19.86 -2.12 11.21
N LEU A 81 -18.53 -2.20 11.10
CA LEU A 81 -17.69 -1.09 10.72
C LEU A 81 -17.83 -0.70 9.24
N SER A 82 -18.43 -1.54 8.40
CA SER A 82 -18.51 -1.34 6.94
C SER A 82 -19.95 -1.32 6.43
N ASP A 83 -20.22 -0.57 5.36
CA ASP A 83 -21.53 -0.61 4.68
C ASP A 83 -21.66 -1.87 3.81
N PHE A 84 -20.56 -2.29 3.19
CA PHE A 84 -20.47 -3.47 2.34
C PHE A 84 -19.29 -4.33 2.76
N VAL A 85 -19.58 -5.59 3.06
CA VAL A 85 -18.63 -6.55 3.62
C VAL A 85 -18.25 -7.57 2.54
N ILE A 86 -16.95 -7.75 2.33
CA ILE A 86 -16.38 -8.77 1.45
C ILE A 86 -15.63 -9.78 2.34
N PRO A 87 -16.21 -10.96 2.62
CA PRO A 87 -15.53 -11.95 3.45
C PRO A 87 -14.34 -12.56 2.69
N ALA A 88 -13.13 -12.30 3.14
CA ALA A 88 -11.91 -12.89 2.59
C ALA A 88 -10.70 -12.68 3.51
N ASN A 89 -9.61 -13.40 3.21
CA ASN A 89 -8.34 -13.23 3.90
C ASN A 89 -7.67 -11.89 3.53
N ASP A 90 -7.41 -11.04 4.52
CA ASP A 90 -6.72 -9.75 4.38
C ASP A 90 -5.21 -9.81 4.63
N ASP A 91 -4.67 -10.92 5.17
CA ASP A 91 -3.22 -11.05 5.45
C ASP A 91 -2.37 -11.24 4.18
N THR A 92 -2.94 -11.79 3.11
CA THR A 92 -2.18 -12.19 1.94
C THR A 92 -2.31 -11.19 0.79
N ALA A 93 -1.18 -10.64 0.34
CA ALA A 93 -1.12 -9.73 -0.81
C ALA A 93 -1.81 -10.29 -2.07
N LYS A 94 -1.72 -11.61 -2.33
CA LYS A 94 -2.43 -12.25 -3.45
C LYS A 94 -3.95 -12.13 -3.34
N SER A 95 -4.50 -12.35 -2.13
CA SER A 95 -5.93 -12.26 -1.85
C SER A 95 -6.42 -10.83 -2.04
N ILE A 96 -5.72 -9.86 -1.43
CA ILE A 96 -6.03 -8.43 -1.59
C ILE A 96 -5.94 -8.02 -3.06
N THR A 97 -4.85 -8.37 -3.75
CA THR A 97 -4.66 -8.02 -5.17
C THR A 97 -5.79 -8.59 -6.03
N LEU A 98 -6.20 -9.84 -5.82
CA LEU A 98 -7.31 -10.45 -6.54
C LEU A 98 -8.60 -9.65 -6.36
N ILE A 99 -8.99 -9.39 -5.11
CA ILE A 99 -10.25 -8.71 -4.79
C ILE A 99 -10.24 -7.27 -5.33
N ILE A 100 -9.16 -6.52 -5.09
CA ILE A 100 -9.02 -5.15 -5.57
C ILE A 100 -9.03 -5.09 -7.11
N THR A 101 -8.41 -6.07 -7.79
CA THR A 101 -8.41 -6.14 -9.26
C THR A 101 -9.82 -6.38 -9.80
N ILE A 102 -10.59 -7.28 -9.20
CA ILE A 102 -11.99 -7.54 -9.58
C ILE A 102 -12.86 -6.29 -9.34
N LEU A 103 -12.67 -5.59 -8.22
CA LEU A 103 -13.36 -4.32 -7.96
C LEU A 103 -12.97 -3.24 -8.97
N ALA A 104 -11.70 -3.15 -9.34
CA ALA A 104 -11.23 -2.22 -10.36
C ALA A 104 -11.86 -2.52 -11.73
N ASP A 105 -12.00 -3.79 -12.08
CA ASP A 105 -12.71 -4.24 -13.29
C ASP A 105 -14.19 -3.86 -13.29
N ALA A 106 -14.87 -4.04 -12.15
CA ALA A 106 -16.26 -3.62 -12.02
C ALA A 106 -16.41 -2.10 -12.21
N ILE A 107 -15.51 -1.30 -11.62
CA ILE A 107 -15.49 0.16 -11.79
C ILE A 107 -15.17 0.53 -13.25
N ALA A 108 -14.22 -0.16 -13.89
CA ALA A 108 -13.87 0.08 -15.28
C ALA A 108 -15.04 -0.24 -16.21
N SER A 109 -15.70 -1.37 -16.01
CA SER A 109 -16.89 -1.81 -16.76
C SER A 109 -18.04 -0.80 -16.64
N ALA A 110 -18.33 -0.34 -15.43
CA ALA A 110 -19.35 0.68 -15.19
C ALA A 110 -19.06 2.02 -15.90
N ARG A 111 -17.79 2.29 -16.24
CA ARG A 111 -17.35 3.48 -16.99
C ARG A 111 -17.21 3.22 -18.50
N GLY A 112 -17.67 2.08 -19.01
CA GLY A 112 -17.58 1.68 -20.42
C GLY A 112 -16.27 1.00 -20.82
N GLY A 113 -15.45 0.61 -19.85
CA GLY A 113 -14.25 -0.20 -20.07
C GLY A 113 -14.55 -1.69 -20.27
N LYS A 114 -13.55 -2.46 -20.70
CA LYS A 114 -13.63 -3.92 -20.80
C LYS A 114 -13.25 -4.57 -19.46
N GLN A 115 -13.99 -5.60 -19.05
CA GLN A 115 -13.59 -6.46 -17.93
C GLN A 115 -12.47 -7.40 -18.39
N LEU A 116 -11.45 -7.58 -17.56
CA LEU A 116 -10.25 -8.34 -17.90
C LEU A 116 -10.10 -9.62 -17.07
N PHE A 117 -10.64 -9.64 -15.85
CA PHE A 117 -10.41 -10.65 -14.83
C PHE A 117 -11.70 -11.28 -14.30
N ALA A 118 -12.78 -10.49 -14.17
CA ALA A 118 -14.06 -11.00 -13.68
C ALA A 118 -14.62 -12.10 -14.61
N PHE A 119 -15.21 -13.15 -14.00
CA PHE A 119 -15.86 -14.29 -14.69
C PHE A 119 -14.98 -15.17 -15.58
N LYS A 120 -13.65 -15.02 -15.51
CA LYS A 120 -12.71 -15.91 -16.22
C LYS A 120 -12.35 -17.14 -15.40
N SER A 121 -11.88 -18.19 -16.08
CA SER A 121 -11.33 -19.36 -15.38
C SER A 121 -10.02 -18.99 -14.70
N ASN A 122 -9.67 -19.75 -13.65
CA ASN A 122 -8.44 -19.51 -12.90
C ASN A 122 -7.17 -19.60 -13.78
N GLU A 123 -7.19 -20.38 -14.86
CA GLU A 123 -6.03 -20.50 -15.76
C GLU A 123 -5.77 -19.22 -16.58
N GLU A 124 -6.81 -18.41 -16.84
CA GLU A 124 -6.71 -17.19 -17.64
C GLU A 124 -6.38 -15.94 -16.82
N ILE A 125 -6.47 -16.02 -15.49
CA ILE A 125 -6.26 -14.88 -14.58
C ILE A 125 -4.77 -14.74 -14.27
N VAL A 126 -4.10 -13.87 -15.02
CA VAL A 126 -2.74 -13.42 -14.68
C VAL A 126 -2.83 -12.15 -13.87
N LEU A 127 -2.71 -12.27 -12.54
CA LEU A 127 -2.72 -11.10 -11.66
C LEU A 127 -1.50 -10.20 -11.91
N PRO A 128 -1.65 -8.87 -11.79
CA PRO A 128 -0.51 -7.95 -11.84
C PRO A 128 0.51 -8.31 -10.77
N GLU A 129 1.78 -8.45 -11.14
CA GLU A 129 2.86 -8.54 -10.17
C GLU A 129 3.10 -7.16 -9.54
N ASP A 130 3.24 -7.10 -8.22
CA ASP A 130 3.67 -5.85 -7.57
C ASP A 130 5.16 -5.64 -7.87
N PRO A 131 5.56 -4.60 -8.63
CA PRO A 131 6.96 -4.33 -8.94
C PRO A 131 7.82 -4.11 -7.70
N ARG A 132 7.20 -3.74 -6.56
CA ARG A 132 7.90 -3.56 -5.27
C ARG A 132 8.07 -4.87 -4.51
N ALA A 133 7.39 -5.95 -4.89
CA ALA A 133 7.54 -7.24 -4.23
C ALA A 133 8.95 -7.80 -4.39
N ALA A 134 9.56 -7.63 -5.58
CA ALA A 134 10.95 -8.00 -5.82
C ALA A 134 11.93 -7.18 -4.95
N GLU A 135 11.75 -5.86 -4.94
CA GLU A 135 12.58 -4.93 -4.16
C GLU A 135 12.44 -5.17 -2.64
N ASN A 136 11.22 -5.44 -2.15
CA ASN A 136 10.96 -5.74 -0.74
C ASN A 136 11.52 -7.10 -0.32
N LYS A 137 11.49 -8.10 -1.21
CA LYS A 137 12.08 -9.42 -0.99
C LYS A 137 13.60 -9.30 -0.87
N GLU A 138 14.23 -8.54 -1.77
CA GLU A 138 15.66 -8.25 -1.74
C GLU A 138 16.06 -7.48 -0.46
N LYS A 139 15.29 -6.46 -0.06
CA LYS A 139 15.52 -5.73 1.21
C LYS A 139 15.33 -6.62 2.44
N ARG A 140 14.37 -7.54 2.44
CA ARG A 140 14.19 -8.53 3.52
C ARG A 140 15.36 -9.50 3.60
N LEU A 141 15.83 -10.00 2.46
CA LEU A 141 17.01 -10.88 2.37
C LEU A 141 18.28 -10.16 2.83
N ALA A 142 18.48 -8.91 2.41
CA ALA A 142 19.60 -8.10 2.86
C ALA A 142 19.59 -7.86 4.37
N ARG A 143 18.43 -7.58 4.97
CA ARG A 143 18.28 -7.45 6.43
C ARG A 143 18.53 -8.77 7.16
N TYR A 144 18.07 -9.89 6.61
CA TYR A 144 18.30 -11.21 7.19
C TYR A 144 19.79 -11.57 7.18
N ASN A 145 20.47 -11.37 6.05
CA ASN A 145 21.90 -11.63 5.91
C ASN A 145 22.75 -10.74 6.85
N GLN A 146 22.42 -9.45 6.96
CA GLN A 146 23.07 -8.53 7.92
C GLN A 146 22.88 -8.97 9.38
N ASN A 147 21.70 -9.46 9.75
CA ASN A 147 21.44 -9.94 11.10
C ASN A 147 22.11 -11.30 11.38
N SER A 148 22.22 -12.18 10.38
CA SER A 148 22.94 -13.45 10.52
C SER A 148 24.47 -13.29 10.60
N GLU A 149 25.03 -12.27 9.95
CA GLU A 149 26.46 -11.93 10.01
C GLU A 149 26.86 -11.23 11.32
N ALA A 150 25.90 -10.63 12.04
CA ALA A 150 26.12 -9.98 13.33
C ALA A 150 26.16 -10.95 14.52
N GLN A 151 25.64 -12.19 14.39
CA GLN A 151 25.57 -13.20 15.45
C GLN A 151 26.61 -14.36 15.48
N PRO A 152 27.70 -14.46 14.68
CA PRO A 152 28.60 -15.62 14.78
C PRO A 152 29.65 -15.61 15.90
N LYS A 153 29.76 -14.57 16.76
CA LYS A 153 30.90 -14.46 17.71
C LYS A 153 30.63 -14.91 19.16
N GLU A 154 29.39 -14.94 19.65
CA GLU A 154 29.14 -15.26 21.08
C GLU A 154 28.91 -16.75 21.39
N ALA A 155 28.69 -17.60 20.39
CA ALA A 155 28.34 -19.00 20.63
C ALA A 155 29.54 -19.97 20.77
N LYS A 156 30.80 -19.50 20.63
CA LYS A 156 31.99 -20.35 20.69
C LYS A 156 32.74 -20.34 22.02
N GLU A 157 32.50 -19.37 22.91
CA GLU A 157 33.28 -19.23 24.15
C GLU A 157 32.72 -20.05 25.34
N GLN A 158 31.50 -20.60 25.24
CA GLN A 158 30.86 -21.35 26.33
C GLN A 158 31.00 -22.88 26.24
N LYS A 159 31.70 -23.42 25.22
CA LYS A 159 31.91 -24.87 25.08
C LYS A 159 33.26 -25.39 25.57
N GLU A 160 34.16 -24.53 26.05
CA GLU A 160 35.52 -24.93 26.48
C GLU A 160 35.70 -25.04 28.00
N ASN A 161 34.70 -24.66 28.82
CA ASN A 161 34.76 -24.75 30.28
C ASN A 161 33.69 -25.68 30.87
N LYS A 162 33.66 -26.95 30.44
CA LYS A 162 32.90 -28.00 31.15
C LYS A 162 33.70 -29.27 31.31
#